data_AF-A0A9E7TIE3-F1
#
_entry.id   AF-A0A9E7TIE3-F1
#
_cell.length_a   1.000
_cell.length_b   1.000
_cell.length_c   1.000
_cell.angle_alpha   90.00
_cell.angle_beta   90.00
_cell.angle_gamma   90.00
#
_symmetry.space_group_name_H-M   'P 1'
#
loop_
_entity.id
_entity.type
_entity.pdbx_description
1 polymer ?
#
loop_
_entity_poly.entity_id
_entity_poly.type
_entity_poly.pdbx_seq_one_letter_code
_entity_poly.pdbx_strand_id
1 'polypeptide(L)'
;MLAISASGTIFGDNSDEPEATDVLPQDNSPIAEAADNSTITRISSAKGVADRFNLIYERPEESIKNSVETDAIVYNNTFAATVASSLTYERDSYLGPGKYAENFSIKVIDLIPDTEIINTEYLGHEKGIIIDVNYNSGDLNTLQNTIWTYEVDATQIFTDIFESDYSNDVAFLFISFTDTSGREGDVVFKMVAEDAMEFSEYPKPGYYVEAEEWTDFNISADTGIKNYEDPATKFEFTNKRDYSDKVEVLNNIYTKEEVKSYIAETSKSLSDMAFKIMDYANDKDWQNVGKYSEAMTDSISEHKTKLNEGIMDDESLYSTIENATDAYEIYKTAAMNFWYGSYYYDSTRIIEGVMAFQDAVAAMNAVNEELEIEDIVDEERLFSIPVPEMLPKSYKLTESYVYRDSSGTNDISIKIEDFKTVFSYYTKSITEDGPLVKADYGKKFFVVTVDITHMGYRGGGTDNVRTPSKSVFKLNWNNQIYTDSTPSDYIVNMGIPYSTKSLGRREHFESVLLFEVPEEFYEERAYIEVNLGGTWGKPTWDFEMLGS
;
A
#
# COMPACT_ATOMS: atom_id res chain seq x y z
N MET A 1 55.33 -0.69 -5.48
CA MET A 1 56.79 -0.46 -5.60
C MET A 1 57.36 -1.70 -6.28
N LEU A 2 58.01 -1.53 -7.45
CA LEU A 2 58.63 -2.53 -8.37
C LEU A 2 57.67 -3.55 -9.06
N ALA A 3 57.97 -4.16 -10.21
CA ALA A 3 58.22 -3.68 -11.59
C ALA A 3 58.44 -4.93 -12.50
N ILE A 4 57.74 -5.00 -13.65
CA ILE A 4 58.20 -5.45 -15.00
C ILE A 4 58.43 -6.96 -15.35
N SER A 5 57.97 -7.28 -16.58
CA SER A 5 58.33 -8.32 -17.60
C SER A 5 57.74 -9.73 -17.45
N ALA A 6 56.99 -10.31 -18.41
CA ALA A 6 57.11 -10.50 -19.87
C ALA A 6 58.01 -11.68 -20.29
N SER A 7 57.41 -12.68 -20.96
CA SER A 7 57.92 -13.69 -21.95
C SER A 7 56.97 -14.91 -21.91
N GLY A 8 56.45 -15.55 -22.97
CA GLY A 8 56.69 -15.55 -24.41
C GLY A 8 56.73 -17.02 -24.91
N THR A 9 55.86 -17.42 -25.87
CA THR A 9 55.99 -18.52 -26.88
C THR A 9 54.62 -18.63 -27.61
N ILE A 10 54.38 -18.37 -28.91
CA ILE A 10 54.96 -18.65 -30.26
C ILE A 10 54.27 -19.86 -30.97
N PHE A 11 53.89 -19.60 -32.25
CA PHE A 11 53.40 -20.45 -33.37
C PHE A 11 51.87 -20.65 -33.43
N GLY A 12 51.12 -20.36 -34.51
CA GLY A 12 51.40 -20.10 -35.94
C GLY A 12 50.30 -20.83 -36.73
N ASP A 13 49.25 -20.16 -37.21
CA ASP A 13 49.05 -19.58 -38.56
C ASP A 13 48.47 -20.55 -39.62
N ASN A 14 47.57 -20.00 -40.45
CA ASN A 14 46.83 -20.55 -41.62
C ASN A 14 45.57 -21.39 -41.32
N SER A 15 44.45 -21.27 -42.04
CA SER A 15 44.00 -20.41 -43.15
C SER A 15 42.50 -20.73 -43.40
N ASP A 16 41.83 -19.92 -44.22
CA ASP A 16 40.56 -20.19 -44.92
C ASP A 16 39.24 -19.72 -44.25
N GLU A 17 38.79 -18.52 -44.66
CA GLU A 17 37.38 -18.15 -44.86
C GLU A 17 36.78 -18.93 -46.07
N PRO A 18 35.48 -18.86 -46.43
CA PRO A 18 34.31 -18.17 -45.83
C PRO A 18 33.02 -19.06 -45.78
N GLU A 19 31.94 -18.57 -45.17
CA GLU A 19 30.53 -18.62 -45.64
C GLU A 19 29.63 -17.92 -44.58
N ALA A 20 29.03 -16.77 -44.90
CA ALA A 20 27.62 -16.60 -45.30
C ALA A 20 26.64 -17.15 -44.23
N THR A 21 25.67 -16.44 -43.67
CA THR A 21 24.83 -15.32 -44.12
C THR A 21 23.90 -14.93 -42.95
N ASP A 22 23.43 -13.68 -42.97
CA ASP A 22 22.27 -13.18 -42.21
C ASP A 22 21.11 -14.17 -42.14
N VAL A 23 20.59 -14.44 -40.95
CA VAL A 23 19.17 -14.75 -40.73
C VAL A 23 18.72 -14.23 -39.35
N LEU A 24 17.95 -13.16 -39.36
CA LEU A 24 16.95 -12.86 -38.32
C LEU A 24 15.90 -13.99 -38.30
N PRO A 25 15.44 -14.44 -37.14
CA PRO A 25 14.08 -14.97 -37.00
C PRO A 25 13.26 -13.90 -36.25
N GLN A 26 12.50 -13.09 -36.96
CA GLN A 26 11.11 -13.36 -37.36
C GLN A 26 10.17 -13.54 -36.17
N ASP A 27 9.51 -12.42 -35.89
CA ASP A 27 8.12 -12.32 -35.46
C ASP A 27 7.25 -13.33 -36.21
N ASN A 28 6.67 -14.25 -35.44
CA ASN A 28 5.57 -15.12 -35.81
C ASN A 28 4.60 -15.18 -34.61
N SER A 29 3.76 -14.18 -34.47
CA SER A 29 2.42 -14.38 -33.89
C SER A 29 1.61 -15.27 -34.86
N PRO A 30 0.74 -16.20 -34.41
CA PRO A 30 -0.46 -15.82 -33.65
C PRO A 30 -1.04 -16.84 -32.63
N ILE A 31 -1.70 -16.29 -31.60
CA ILE A 31 -2.90 -16.79 -30.89
C ILE A 31 -2.80 -18.17 -30.19
N ALA A 32 -2.73 -18.12 -28.85
CA ALA A 32 -3.55 -18.97 -27.99
C ALA A 32 -3.86 -18.18 -26.70
N GLU A 33 -5.15 -17.90 -26.50
CA GLU A 33 -5.73 -17.54 -25.21
C GLU A 33 -5.29 -18.55 -24.15
N ALA A 34 -4.66 -18.09 -23.07
CA ALA A 34 -4.41 -18.90 -21.88
C ALA A 34 -4.49 -18.02 -20.64
N ALA A 35 -5.61 -18.23 -19.92
CA ALA A 35 -5.79 -18.09 -18.49
C ALA A 35 -5.46 -16.72 -17.86
N ASP A 36 -6.41 -15.82 -18.04
CA ASP A 36 -6.92 -14.96 -16.97
C ASP A 36 -7.31 -15.87 -15.78
N ASN A 37 -6.43 -15.97 -14.78
CA ASN A 37 -6.63 -16.68 -13.52
C ASN A 37 -5.81 -15.94 -12.46
N SER A 38 -6.19 -14.69 -12.16
CA SER A 38 -5.97 -14.13 -10.83
C SER A 38 -7.10 -14.65 -9.94
N THR A 39 -6.76 -15.17 -8.78
CA THR A 39 -7.67 -15.81 -7.81
C THR A 39 -8.61 -14.81 -7.12
N ILE A 40 -8.88 -13.64 -7.73
CA ILE A 40 -9.90 -12.66 -7.30
C ILE A 40 -10.84 -12.36 -8.48
N THR A 41 -11.38 -13.39 -9.14
CA THR A 41 -12.39 -13.19 -10.20
C THR A 41 -13.49 -14.23 -10.19
N ARG A 42 -14.50 -14.02 -9.33
CA ARG A 42 -15.93 -14.33 -9.54
C ARG A 42 -16.69 -13.34 -8.65
N ILE A 43 -17.39 -12.32 -9.15
CA ILE A 43 -18.67 -12.36 -9.86
C ILE A 43 -18.75 -11.08 -10.73
N SER A 44 -18.97 -11.26 -12.03
CA SER A 44 -19.14 -10.15 -12.96
C SER A 44 -20.53 -9.52 -12.88
N SER A 45 -20.54 -8.20 -12.72
CA SER A 45 -21.46 -7.22 -13.32
C SER A 45 -22.97 -7.32 -13.00
N ALA A 46 -23.46 -6.20 -12.43
CA ALA A 46 -24.83 -5.71 -12.44
C ALA A 46 -25.87 -6.39 -11.52
N LYS A 47 -25.78 -6.14 -10.20
CA LYS A 47 -26.90 -5.83 -9.27
C LYS A 47 -26.40 -5.75 -7.81
N GLY A 48 -25.91 -4.58 -7.40
CA GLY A 48 -25.36 -4.33 -6.04
C GLY A 48 -26.34 -4.47 -4.85
N VAL A 49 -27.57 -4.94 -5.07
CA VAL A 49 -28.50 -5.33 -3.97
C VAL A 49 -28.75 -6.83 -3.98
N ALA A 50 -28.69 -7.51 -5.13
CA ALA A 50 -28.93 -8.95 -5.20
C ALA A 50 -27.68 -9.76 -4.75
N ASP A 51 -26.48 -9.25 -5.02
CA ASP A 51 -25.25 -9.91 -4.55
C ASP A 51 -25.04 -9.79 -3.03
N ARG A 52 -25.55 -8.72 -2.42
CA ARG A 52 -25.63 -8.59 -0.94
C ARG A 52 -26.51 -9.66 -0.30
N PHE A 53 -27.47 -10.22 -1.04
CA PHE A 53 -28.30 -11.36 -0.61
C PHE A 53 -27.73 -12.73 -1.06
N ASN A 54 -26.86 -12.79 -2.08
CA ASN A 54 -26.21 -14.04 -2.49
C ASN A 54 -25.10 -14.48 -1.52
N LEU A 55 -24.48 -13.55 -0.78
CA LEU A 55 -23.62 -13.82 0.39
C LEU A 55 -24.39 -14.40 1.61
N ILE A 56 -25.68 -14.70 1.44
CA ILE A 56 -26.55 -15.22 2.50
C ILE A 56 -26.99 -16.68 2.23
N TYR A 57 -26.99 -17.24 1.01
CA TYR A 57 -27.48 -18.63 0.81
C TYR A 57 -27.05 -19.33 -0.50
N GLU A 58 -26.41 -20.51 -0.41
CA GLU A 58 -26.62 -21.60 -1.37
C GLU A 58 -27.83 -22.47 -0.95
N ARG A 59 -29.03 -22.12 -1.48
CA ARG A 59 -30.32 -22.87 -1.49
C ARG A 59 -31.01 -23.20 -0.14
N PRO A 60 -32.34 -22.99 -0.02
CA PRO A 60 -33.38 -23.22 -1.05
C PRO A 60 -34.14 -21.94 -1.46
N GLU A 61 -33.94 -21.53 -2.72
CA GLU A 61 -34.46 -20.30 -3.33
C GLU A 61 -35.99 -20.18 -3.47
N GLU A 62 -36.81 -21.20 -3.18
CA GLU A 62 -38.26 -21.14 -3.42
C GLU A 62 -39.13 -21.08 -2.16
N SER A 63 -38.67 -21.56 -1.00
CA SER A 63 -39.42 -21.44 0.26
C SER A 63 -39.13 -20.11 0.96
N ILE A 64 -37.87 -19.65 0.95
CA ILE A 64 -37.45 -18.38 1.56
C ILE A 64 -37.92 -17.19 0.72
N LYS A 65 -37.93 -17.31 -0.60
CA LYS A 65 -38.47 -16.26 -1.48
C LYS A 65 -39.97 -16.03 -1.26
N ASN A 66 -40.69 -17.06 -0.79
CA ASN A 66 -42.09 -16.96 -0.37
C ASN A 66 -42.28 -16.53 1.10
N SER A 67 -41.25 -16.59 1.96
CA SER A 67 -41.32 -16.05 3.34
C SER A 67 -40.80 -14.61 3.45
N VAL A 68 -39.96 -14.18 2.50
CA VAL A 68 -39.40 -12.82 2.39
C VAL A 68 -40.19 -11.97 1.38
N GLU A 69 -41.29 -12.48 0.82
CA GLU A 69 -42.22 -11.67 0.00
C GLU A 69 -42.96 -10.63 0.87
N THR A 70 -42.35 -9.44 0.94
CA THR A 70 -42.93 -8.10 1.12
C THR A 70 -43.72 -7.74 2.39
N ASP A 71 -44.12 -8.68 3.25
CA ASP A 71 -45.01 -8.38 4.39
C ASP A 71 -44.37 -8.51 5.80
N ALA A 72 -43.03 -8.65 5.91
CA ALA A 72 -42.37 -8.80 7.22
C ALA A 72 -41.06 -8.01 7.43
N ILE A 73 -40.65 -7.12 6.51
CA ILE A 73 -39.51 -6.20 6.78
C ILE A 73 -40.07 -4.93 7.41
N VAL A 74 -40.03 -4.84 8.75
CA VAL A 74 -40.33 -3.60 9.45
C VAL A 74 -39.03 -2.80 9.59
N TYR A 75 -38.93 -1.69 8.84
CA TYR A 75 -37.82 -0.76 8.99
C TYR A 75 -37.94 -0.02 10.32
N ASN A 76 -37.06 -0.34 11.28
CA ASN A 76 -36.99 0.37 12.56
C ASN A 76 -36.19 1.67 12.41
N ASN A 77 -36.85 2.70 11.89
CA ASN A 77 -36.25 4.01 11.63
C ASN A 77 -35.72 4.70 12.90
N THR A 78 -36.28 4.42 14.07
CA THR A 78 -35.81 4.99 15.34
C THR A 78 -34.47 4.38 15.74
N PHE A 79 -34.34 3.05 15.64
CA PHE A 79 -33.09 2.35 15.96
C PHE A 79 -31.98 2.71 14.96
N ALA A 80 -32.30 2.73 13.66
CA ALA A 80 -31.35 3.16 12.63
C ALA A 80 -30.82 4.59 12.86
N ALA A 81 -31.69 5.52 13.28
CA ALA A 81 -31.28 6.89 13.59
C ALA A 81 -30.37 7.00 14.83
N THR A 82 -30.60 6.16 15.85
CA THR A 82 -29.72 6.08 17.03
C THR A 82 -28.34 5.59 16.64
N VAL A 83 -28.24 4.48 15.88
CA VAL A 83 -26.97 3.95 15.37
C VAL A 83 -26.27 5.02 14.51
N ALA A 84 -26.96 5.65 13.57
CA ALA A 84 -26.41 6.71 12.72
C ALA A 84 -25.81 7.86 13.53
N SER A 85 -26.51 8.28 14.58
CA SER A 85 -26.07 9.39 15.43
C SER A 85 -24.82 9.04 16.23
N SER A 86 -24.72 7.79 16.69
CA SER A 86 -23.53 7.29 17.41
C SER A 86 -22.31 7.26 16.49
N LEU A 87 -22.43 6.65 15.31
CA LEU A 87 -21.33 6.58 14.34
C LEU A 87 -20.90 7.98 13.85
N THR A 88 -21.85 8.89 13.69
CA THR A 88 -21.55 10.28 13.31
C THR A 88 -20.82 11.02 14.43
N TYR A 89 -21.16 10.75 15.70
CA TYR A 89 -20.49 11.35 16.86
C TYR A 89 -19.05 10.84 17.01
N GLU A 90 -18.83 9.54 16.76
CA GLU A 90 -17.51 8.89 16.79
C GLU A 90 -16.70 9.11 15.49
N ARG A 91 -17.21 9.87 14.52
CA ARG A 91 -16.57 9.98 13.20
C ARG A 91 -15.09 10.40 13.27
N ASP A 92 -14.74 11.31 14.19
CA ASP A 92 -13.38 11.81 14.32
C ASP A 92 -12.41 10.79 14.99
N SER A 93 -12.93 9.70 15.58
CA SER A 93 -12.13 8.62 16.18
C SER A 93 -11.75 7.53 15.18
N TYR A 94 -12.43 7.42 14.05
CA TYR A 94 -12.05 6.55 12.93
C TYR A 94 -10.72 6.96 12.29
N LEU A 95 -10.07 6.00 11.65
CA LEU A 95 -8.76 6.17 11.04
C LEU A 95 -8.82 6.25 9.51
N GLY A 96 -9.71 5.46 8.91
CA GLY A 96 -9.85 5.27 7.47
C GLY A 96 -11.06 5.97 6.86
N PRO A 97 -11.76 5.33 5.92
CA PRO A 97 -12.92 5.90 5.23
C PRO A 97 -14.05 6.39 6.14
N GLY A 98 -14.23 5.76 7.31
CA GLY A 98 -15.22 6.17 8.32
C GLY A 98 -15.01 7.60 8.79
N LYS A 99 -13.74 8.04 8.91
CA LYS A 99 -13.41 9.43 9.28
C LYS A 99 -13.86 10.44 8.23
N TYR A 100 -13.79 10.05 6.96
CA TYR A 100 -14.14 10.86 5.80
C TYR A 100 -15.56 10.57 5.29
N ALA A 101 -16.36 9.84 6.07
CA ALA A 101 -17.72 9.52 5.69
C ALA A 101 -18.54 10.80 5.49
N GLU A 102 -19.09 10.96 4.29
CA GLU A 102 -20.08 11.98 3.98
C GLU A 102 -21.38 11.71 4.75
N ASN A 103 -21.74 10.43 4.87
CA ASN A 103 -22.86 9.94 5.67
C ASN A 103 -22.77 8.43 5.96
N PHE A 104 -23.49 8.00 7.00
CA PHE A 104 -23.75 6.59 7.30
C PHE A 104 -25.21 6.26 6.98
N SER A 105 -25.45 5.26 6.12
CA SER A 105 -26.79 4.75 5.81
C SER A 105 -27.00 3.42 6.51
N ILE A 106 -27.96 3.36 7.44
CA ILE A 106 -28.24 2.15 8.22
C ILE A 106 -29.60 1.56 7.83
N LYS A 107 -29.61 0.25 7.59
CA LYS A 107 -30.81 -0.55 7.41
C LYS A 107 -30.86 -1.61 8.49
N VAL A 108 -32.00 -1.69 9.16
CA VAL A 108 -32.27 -2.68 10.20
C VAL A 108 -33.37 -3.60 9.66
N ILE A 109 -33.10 -4.89 9.70
CA ILE A 109 -34.00 -5.94 9.24
C ILE A 109 -34.47 -6.70 10.48
N ASP A 110 -35.76 -6.66 10.78
CA ASP A 110 -36.31 -7.54 11.81
C ASP A 110 -36.36 -8.98 11.24
N LEU A 111 -35.79 -9.93 11.98
CA LEU A 111 -35.72 -11.34 11.62
C LEU A 111 -36.90 -12.06 12.28
N ILE A 112 -37.57 -12.96 11.56
CA ILE A 112 -38.65 -13.78 12.13
C ILE A 112 -37.99 -14.98 12.81
N PRO A 113 -38.06 -15.14 14.15
CA PRO A 113 -37.47 -16.27 14.89
C PRO A 113 -38.25 -17.56 14.64
N ASP A 114 -38.21 -18.09 13.41
CA ASP A 114 -38.73 -19.40 13.07
C ASP A 114 -37.56 -20.39 12.94
N THR A 115 -37.51 -21.33 13.88
CA THR A 115 -36.48 -22.38 13.98
C THR A 115 -36.44 -23.33 12.79
N GLU A 116 -37.47 -23.35 11.93
CA GLU A 116 -37.50 -24.17 10.71
C GLU A 116 -37.07 -23.42 9.45
N ILE A 117 -36.88 -22.09 9.51
CA ILE A 117 -36.69 -21.22 8.32
C ILE A 117 -35.36 -20.44 8.35
N ILE A 118 -34.81 -20.15 9.53
CA ILE A 118 -33.58 -19.35 9.67
C ILE A 118 -32.32 -20.24 9.66
N ASN A 119 -31.24 -19.74 9.07
CA ASN A 119 -29.87 -20.19 9.35
C ASN A 119 -29.66 -20.33 10.88
N THR A 120 -29.14 -21.47 11.31
CA THR A 120 -28.91 -21.77 12.73
C THR A 120 -28.04 -20.73 13.43
N GLU A 121 -27.13 -20.09 12.69
CA GLU A 121 -26.24 -19.02 13.16
C GLU A 121 -26.99 -17.77 13.66
N TYR A 122 -28.27 -17.58 13.31
CA TYR A 122 -29.08 -16.40 13.68
C TYR A 122 -30.13 -16.73 14.75
N LEU A 123 -30.15 -17.97 15.27
CA LEU A 123 -31.14 -18.42 16.24
C LEU A 123 -31.05 -17.64 17.55
N GLY A 124 -32.19 -17.11 18.01
CA GLY A 124 -32.28 -16.35 19.26
C GLY A 124 -32.02 -14.85 19.11
N HIS A 125 -31.73 -14.39 17.89
CA HIS A 125 -31.52 -12.98 17.57
C HIS A 125 -32.66 -12.45 16.70
N GLU A 126 -33.01 -11.17 16.88
CA GLU A 126 -34.21 -10.57 16.27
C GLU A 126 -33.89 -9.58 15.13
N LYS A 127 -32.61 -9.25 14.89
CA LYS A 127 -32.20 -8.14 14.01
C LYS A 127 -30.98 -8.45 13.16
N GLY A 128 -31.03 -8.09 11.89
CA GLY A 128 -29.86 -7.92 11.03
C GLY A 128 -29.59 -6.44 10.79
N ILE A 129 -28.32 -6.03 10.84
CA ILE A 129 -27.91 -4.64 10.62
C ILE A 129 -27.04 -4.56 9.35
N ILE A 130 -27.33 -3.59 8.49
CA ILE A 130 -26.50 -3.24 7.33
C ILE A 130 -26.13 -1.76 7.45
N ILE A 131 -24.83 -1.47 7.36
CA ILE A 131 -24.26 -0.13 7.44
C ILE A 131 -23.51 0.15 6.14
N ASP A 132 -23.91 1.20 5.45
CA ASP A 132 -23.23 1.74 4.28
C ASP A 132 -22.47 3.02 4.72
N VAL A 133 -21.15 2.95 4.73
CA VAL A 133 -20.24 4.08 4.95
C VAL A 133 -19.95 4.72 3.59
N ASN A 134 -20.57 5.87 3.32
CA ASN A 134 -20.40 6.58 2.06
C ASN A 134 -19.27 7.60 2.21
N TYR A 135 -18.21 7.47 1.43
CA TYR A 135 -17.02 8.32 1.51
C TYR A 135 -16.52 8.65 0.11
N ASN A 136 -15.71 9.69 -0.03
CA ASN A 136 -15.02 10.01 -1.28
C ASN A 136 -13.57 9.55 -1.19
N SER A 137 -13.17 8.58 -2.01
CA SER A 137 -11.81 8.04 -1.96
C SER A 137 -10.71 9.03 -2.36
N GLY A 138 -11.06 10.15 -3.02
CA GLY A 138 -10.13 11.24 -3.31
C GLY A 138 -9.69 12.04 -2.10
N ASP A 139 -10.41 11.91 -0.97
CA ASP A 139 -10.06 12.57 0.30
C ASP A 139 -9.09 11.73 1.15
N LEU A 140 -8.84 10.47 0.77
CA LEU A 140 -7.96 9.56 1.50
C LEU A 140 -6.51 9.71 1.04
N ASN A 141 -5.58 9.80 2.00
CA ASN A 141 -4.16 9.64 1.71
C ASN A 141 -3.79 8.15 1.48
N THR A 142 -2.51 7.86 1.19
CA THR A 142 -2.08 6.47 0.97
C THR A 142 -2.30 5.56 2.17
N LEU A 143 -2.06 6.02 3.41
CA LEU A 143 -2.27 5.21 4.61
C LEU A 143 -3.75 4.92 4.85
N GLN A 144 -4.61 5.92 4.62
CA GLN A 144 -6.05 5.83 4.81
C GLN A 144 -6.76 5.05 3.71
N ASN A 145 -6.04 4.75 2.63
CA ASN A 145 -6.50 3.92 1.54
C ASN A 145 -5.75 2.57 1.54
N THR A 146 -5.53 1.99 2.73
CA THR A 146 -5.01 0.63 2.94
C THR A 146 -6.08 -0.27 3.54
N ILE A 147 -6.00 -1.58 3.32
CA ILE A 147 -6.91 -2.58 3.91
C ILE A 147 -7.01 -2.38 5.43
N TRP A 148 -5.87 -2.20 6.10
CA TRP A 148 -5.77 -1.90 7.54
C TRP A 148 -6.82 -0.90 8.03
N THR A 149 -6.92 0.25 7.37
CA THR A 149 -7.75 1.35 7.87
C THR A 149 -9.24 1.09 7.65
N TYR A 150 -9.59 0.27 6.65
CA TYR A 150 -10.97 -0.20 6.47
C TYR A 150 -11.30 -1.23 7.56
N GLU A 151 -10.37 -2.12 7.90
CA GLU A 151 -10.55 -3.10 8.97
C GLU A 151 -10.61 -2.44 10.34
N VAL A 152 -9.78 -1.44 10.64
CA VAL A 152 -9.85 -0.65 11.89
C VAL A 152 -11.22 -0.01 12.03
N ASP A 153 -11.69 0.67 10.99
CA ASP A 153 -13.00 1.34 11.01
C ASP A 153 -14.14 0.31 11.12
N ALA A 154 -14.07 -0.80 10.37
CA ALA A 154 -15.06 -1.87 10.44
C ALA A 154 -15.09 -2.51 11.83
N THR A 155 -13.92 -2.76 12.41
CA THR A 155 -13.76 -3.32 13.75
C THR A 155 -14.33 -2.39 14.81
N GLN A 156 -14.07 -1.08 14.71
CA GLN A 156 -14.66 -0.11 15.63
C GLN A 156 -16.18 -0.08 15.51
N ILE A 157 -16.74 -0.06 14.30
CA ILE A 157 -18.20 -0.12 14.08
C ILE A 157 -18.78 -1.42 14.66
N PHE A 158 -18.10 -2.54 14.45
CA PHE A 158 -18.48 -3.84 15.02
C PHE A 158 -18.50 -3.79 16.55
N THR A 159 -17.40 -3.36 17.18
CA THR A 159 -17.28 -3.23 18.64
C THR A 159 -18.36 -2.29 19.19
N ASP A 160 -18.59 -1.14 18.57
CA ASP A 160 -19.61 -0.17 19.02
C ASP A 160 -21.02 -0.77 19.04
N ILE A 161 -21.32 -1.71 18.13
CA ILE A 161 -22.62 -2.37 18.03
C ILE A 161 -22.72 -3.56 18.98
N PHE A 162 -21.71 -4.42 19.02
CA PHE A 162 -21.74 -5.65 19.81
C PHE A 162 -21.37 -5.45 21.29
N GLU A 163 -20.76 -4.32 21.68
CA GLU A 163 -20.66 -3.89 23.08
C GLU A 163 -21.88 -3.11 23.58
N SER A 164 -22.77 -2.69 22.67
CA SER A 164 -23.96 -1.93 23.05
C SER A 164 -25.05 -2.81 23.70
N ASP A 165 -26.06 -2.16 24.26
CA ASP A 165 -27.25 -2.82 24.83
C ASP A 165 -28.03 -3.69 23.83
N TYR A 166 -27.72 -3.60 22.53
CA TYR A 166 -28.44 -4.28 21.45
C TYR A 166 -27.79 -5.59 21.00
N SER A 167 -26.61 -5.95 21.52
CA SER A 167 -25.82 -7.09 21.04
C SER A 167 -26.57 -8.42 21.02
N ASN A 168 -27.38 -8.69 22.05
CA ASN A 168 -28.20 -9.90 22.13
C ASN A 168 -29.28 -9.98 21.05
N ASP A 169 -29.68 -8.85 20.46
CA ASP A 169 -30.72 -8.82 19.44
C ASP A 169 -30.13 -8.92 18.02
N VAL A 170 -28.82 -8.72 17.83
CA VAL A 170 -28.18 -8.64 16.51
C VAL A 170 -27.68 -10.02 16.08
N ALA A 171 -28.26 -10.58 15.03
CA ALA A 171 -27.86 -11.84 14.41
C ALA A 171 -26.65 -11.68 13.49
N PHE A 172 -26.58 -10.56 12.78
CA PHE A 172 -25.48 -10.24 11.87
C PHE A 172 -25.33 -8.73 11.68
N LEU A 173 -24.11 -8.36 11.35
CA LEU A 173 -23.71 -7.01 10.97
C LEU A 173 -22.99 -7.06 9.63
N PHE A 174 -23.48 -6.30 8.66
CA PHE A 174 -22.78 -6.00 7.41
C PHE A 174 -22.30 -4.55 7.43
N ILE A 175 -21.03 -4.35 7.12
CA ILE A 175 -20.42 -3.04 6.96
C ILE A 175 -19.91 -2.96 5.54
N SER A 176 -20.39 -1.98 4.78
CA SER A 176 -20.01 -1.73 3.40
C SER A 176 -19.42 -0.33 3.29
N PHE A 177 -18.26 -0.21 2.68
CA PHE A 177 -17.64 1.06 2.33
C PHE A 177 -17.89 1.34 0.85
N THR A 178 -18.67 2.38 0.57
CA THR A 178 -19.08 2.76 -0.79
C THR A 178 -18.44 4.08 -1.19
N ASP A 179 -17.65 4.07 -2.26
CA ASP A 179 -17.00 5.26 -2.80
C ASP A 179 -17.97 6.10 -3.65
N THR A 180 -18.24 7.33 -3.23
CA THR A 180 -19.11 8.28 -3.91
C THR A 180 -18.48 8.89 -5.16
N SER A 181 -17.17 8.77 -5.33
CA SER A 181 -16.43 9.30 -6.49
C SER A 181 -16.55 8.43 -7.76
N GLY A 182 -17.13 7.24 -7.64
CA GLY A 182 -17.40 6.33 -8.75
C GLY A 182 -16.35 5.26 -9.01
N ARG A 183 -15.44 5.02 -8.07
CA ARG A 183 -14.63 3.78 -8.02
C ARG A 183 -15.59 2.60 -7.87
N GLU A 184 -15.58 1.68 -8.85
CA GLU A 184 -16.37 0.44 -8.76
C GLU A 184 -15.66 -0.55 -7.82
N GLY A 185 -16.41 -1.11 -6.86
CA GLY A 185 -15.91 -2.13 -5.94
C GLY A 185 -16.23 -1.80 -4.49
N ASP A 186 -17.12 -2.58 -3.88
CA ASP A 186 -17.44 -2.46 -2.45
C ASP A 186 -16.32 -3.15 -1.64
N VAL A 187 -15.90 -2.51 -0.54
CA VAL A 187 -15.24 -3.22 0.58
C VAL A 187 -16.34 -3.58 1.55
N VAL A 188 -16.47 -4.88 1.84
CA VAL A 188 -17.55 -5.40 2.68
C VAL A 188 -16.99 -6.33 3.74
N PHE A 189 -17.47 -6.16 4.96
CA PHE A 189 -17.22 -7.05 6.08
C PHE A 189 -18.55 -7.54 6.65
N LYS A 190 -18.61 -8.83 7.00
CA LYS A 190 -19.76 -9.46 7.64
C LYS A 190 -19.31 -10.15 8.92
N MET A 191 -20.01 -9.87 10.01
CA MET A 191 -19.87 -10.61 11.25
C MET A 191 -21.24 -11.16 11.68
N VAL A 192 -21.31 -12.44 12.01
CA VAL A 192 -22.50 -13.07 12.59
C VAL A 192 -22.36 -13.21 14.10
N ALA A 193 -23.48 -13.33 14.80
CA ALA A 193 -23.51 -13.38 16.26
C ALA A 193 -22.71 -14.56 16.84
N GLU A 194 -22.78 -15.72 16.22
CA GLU A 194 -22.05 -16.92 16.64
C GLU A 194 -20.53 -16.68 16.66
N ASP A 195 -19.99 -16.13 15.57
CA ASP A 195 -18.56 -15.78 15.47
C ASP A 195 -18.19 -14.64 16.44
N ALA A 196 -19.08 -13.64 16.58
CA ALA A 196 -18.88 -12.55 17.55
C ALA A 196 -18.80 -13.06 19.00
N MET A 197 -19.45 -14.18 19.33
CA MET A 197 -19.38 -14.80 20.66
C MET A 197 -18.04 -15.49 20.95
N GLU A 198 -17.22 -15.75 19.94
CA GLU A 198 -15.87 -16.34 20.14
C GLU A 198 -14.89 -15.32 20.73
N PHE A 199 -15.18 -14.02 20.63
CA PHE A 199 -14.38 -12.96 21.21
C PHE A 199 -14.48 -12.96 22.73
N SER A 200 -13.37 -13.27 23.40
CA SER A 200 -13.29 -13.19 24.87
C SER A 200 -13.27 -11.75 25.38
N GLU A 201 -12.79 -10.82 24.56
CA GLU A 201 -12.84 -9.38 24.75
C GLU A 201 -12.93 -8.71 23.38
N TYR A 202 -13.58 -7.55 23.29
CA TYR A 202 -13.65 -6.83 22.02
C TYR A 202 -12.38 -6.00 21.77
N PRO A 203 -11.98 -5.82 20.50
CA PRO A 203 -10.83 -5.00 20.15
C PRO A 203 -11.00 -3.55 20.64
N LYS A 204 -9.92 -3.00 21.20
CA LYS A 204 -9.87 -1.58 21.62
C LYS A 204 -9.79 -0.67 20.39
N PRO A 205 -10.18 0.62 20.52
CA PRO A 205 -10.03 1.58 19.44
C PRO A 205 -8.60 1.62 18.87
N GLY A 206 -8.51 1.54 17.55
CA GLY A 206 -7.25 1.49 16.80
C GLY A 206 -6.69 0.09 16.54
N TYR A 207 -7.28 -0.97 17.12
CA TYR A 207 -7.00 -2.35 16.74
C TYR A 207 -7.96 -2.81 15.63
N TYR A 208 -7.56 -3.82 14.87
CA TYR A 208 -8.38 -4.39 13.80
C TYR A 208 -8.48 -5.91 13.87
N VAL A 209 -9.64 -6.41 13.45
CA VAL A 209 -9.88 -7.79 13.07
C VAL A 209 -9.49 -7.93 11.59
N GLU A 210 -8.50 -8.77 11.31
CA GLU A 210 -8.05 -9.10 9.95
C GLU A 210 -9.21 -9.69 9.14
N ALA A 211 -9.27 -9.37 7.86
CA ALA A 211 -10.36 -9.74 6.95
C ALA A 211 -10.72 -11.24 7.01
N GLU A 212 -9.72 -12.11 7.09
CA GLU A 212 -9.87 -13.57 7.16
C GLU A 212 -10.53 -14.08 8.45
N GLU A 213 -10.62 -13.25 9.50
CA GLU A 213 -11.28 -13.58 10.77
C GLU A 213 -12.72 -13.08 10.83
N TRP A 214 -13.17 -12.31 9.82
CA TRP A 214 -14.59 -11.99 9.65
C TRP A 214 -15.36 -13.22 9.17
N THR A 215 -16.66 -13.30 9.48
CA THR A 215 -17.51 -14.38 8.96
C THR A 215 -17.44 -14.49 7.45
N ASP A 216 -17.45 -13.33 6.80
CA ASP A 216 -17.30 -13.16 5.36
C ASP A 216 -16.76 -11.76 5.07
N PHE A 217 -16.01 -11.62 3.98
CA PHE A 217 -15.48 -10.34 3.54
C PHE A 217 -15.31 -10.30 2.03
N ASN A 218 -15.31 -9.10 1.48
CA ASN A 218 -14.98 -8.89 0.07
C ASN A 218 -14.22 -7.57 -0.08
N ILE A 219 -13.05 -7.64 -0.70
CA ILE A 219 -12.25 -6.48 -1.08
C ILE A 219 -12.02 -6.58 -2.58
N SER A 220 -12.66 -5.70 -3.34
CA SER A 220 -12.58 -5.74 -4.80
C SER A 220 -11.16 -5.40 -5.30
N ALA A 221 -10.64 -6.19 -6.24
CA ALA A 221 -9.26 -6.08 -6.75
C ALA A 221 -8.93 -4.75 -7.44
N ASP A 222 -9.92 -4.09 -8.06
CA ASP A 222 -9.73 -2.85 -8.84
C ASP A 222 -9.94 -1.56 -8.03
N THR A 223 -9.87 -1.64 -6.70
CA THR A 223 -10.15 -0.51 -5.80
C THR A 223 -8.97 0.45 -5.63
N GLY A 224 -7.75 0.08 -6.05
CA GLY A 224 -6.54 0.87 -5.75
C GLY A 224 -6.23 1.01 -4.26
N ILE A 225 -6.90 0.22 -3.41
CA ILE A 225 -6.59 0.07 -1.98
C ILE A 225 -5.26 -0.67 -1.87
N LYS A 226 -4.40 -0.20 -0.97
CA LYS A 226 -3.10 -0.80 -0.72
C LYS A 226 -3.22 -1.99 0.23
N ASN A 227 -2.61 -3.10 -0.13
CA ASN A 227 -2.53 -4.30 0.70
C ASN A 227 -1.50 -4.10 1.83
N TYR A 228 -1.85 -3.25 2.79
CA TYR A 228 -1.09 -3.00 4.00
C TYR A 228 -2.00 -3.15 5.22
N GLU A 229 -1.45 -3.82 6.23
CA GLU A 229 -2.01 -4.09 7.55
C GLU A 229 -0.93 -3.79 8.59
N ASP A 230 -1.19 -2.92 9.57
CA ASP A 230 -0.17 -2.62 10.60
C ASP A 230 -0.04 -3.78 11.58
N PRO A 231 1.08 -4.53 11.59
CA PRO A 231 1.21 -5.69 12.48
C PRO A 231 1.08 -5.34 13.96
N ALA A 232 1.37 -4.10 14.35
CA ALA A 232 1.34 -3.66 15.75
C ALA A 232 -0.08 -3.51 16.34
N THR A 233 -1.10 -3.48 15.48
CA THR A 233 -2.50 -3.23 15.87
C THR A 233 -3.44 -4.38 15.50
N LYS A 234 -2.87 -5.51 15.06
CA LYS A 234 -3.65 -6.73 14.80
C LYS A 234 -4.27 -7.22 16.10
N PHE A 235 -5.55 -7.52 16.09
CA PHE A 235 -6.22 -8.15 17.20
C PHE A 235 -5.93 -9.66 17.19
N GLU A 236 -5.42 -10.18 18.30
CA GLU A 236 -5.07 -11.59 18.45
C GLU A 236 -6.26 -12.39 18.99
N PHE A 237 -6.68 -13.40 18.23
CA PHE A 237 -7.76 -14.30 18.63
C PHE A 237 -7.25 -15.39 19.56
N THR A 238 -7.95 -15.60 20.68
CA THR A 238 -7.62 -16.66 21.64
C THR A 238 -7.97 -18.05 21.09
N ASN A 239 -8.98 -18.13 20.22
CA ASN A 239 -9.35 -19.31 19.46
C ASN A 239 -9.44 -18.88 18.00
N LYS A 240 -8.40 -19.13 17.20
CA LYS A 240 -8.48 -18.92 15.75
C LYS A 240 -9.55 -19.85 15.19
N ARG A 241 -10.33 -19.36 14.23
CA ARG A 241 -11.38 -20.16 13.61
C ARG A 241 -10.78 -21.39 12.93
N ASP A 242 -11.21 -22.57 13.34
CA ASP A 242 -10.84 -23.81 12.68
C ASP A 242 -11.71 -23.97 11.42
N TYR A 243 -11.15 -23.54 10.28
CA TYR A 243 -11.83 -23.63 8.99
C TYR A 243 -11.98 -25.06 8.45
N SER A 244 -11.55 -26.08 9.19
CA SER A 244 -11.76 -27.48 8.82
C SER A 244 -13.24 -27.86 8.67
N ASP A 245 -14.16 -27.07 9.24
CA ASP A 245 -15.61 -27.28 9.10
C ASP A 245 -16.22 -26.64 7.83
N LYS A 246 -15.52 -25.72 7.12
CA LYS A 246 -15.98 -25.16 5.82
C LYS A 246 -15.73 -26.11 4.64
N VAL A 247 -15.36 -27.37 4.91
CA VAL A 247 -15.03 -28.43 3.95
C VAL A 247 -16.30 -29.04 3.32
N GLU A 248 -17.14 -28.23 2.68
CA GLU A 248 -18.27 -28.79 1.91
C GLU A 248 -17.92 -29.12 0.44
N VAL A 249 -16.76 -28.69 -0.08
CA VAL A 249 -16.34 -29.05 -1.46
C VAL A 249 -14.82 -29.16 -1.64
N LEU A 250 -14.13 -30.01 -0.86
CA LEU A 250 -12.71 -30.29 -1.15
C LEU A 250 -12.56 -31.43 -2.16
N ASN A 251 -12.09 -31.09 -3.37
CA ASN A 251 -11.79 -32.04 -4.45
C ASN A 251 -10.33 -32.51 -4.47
N ASN A 252 -9.46 -31.96 -3.62
CA ASN A 252 -8.03 -32.24 -3.62
C ASN A 252 -7.61 -32.90 -2.30
N ILE A 253 -7.16 -34.16 -2.40
CA ILE A 253 -6.44 -34.85 -1.34
C ILE A 253 -4.95 -34.70 -1.66
N TYR A 254 -4.18 -34.07 -0.78
CA TYR A 254 -2.75 -33.89 -0.96
C TYR A 254 -1.96 -34.99 -0.26
N THR A 255 -0.98 -35.53 -0.99
CA THR A 255 0.03 -36.44 -0.45
C THR A 255 1.16 -35.69 0.22
N LYS A 256 1.88 -36.35 1.14
CA LYS A 256 3.11 -35.80 1.73
C LYS A 256 4.10 -35.24 0.70
N GLU A 257 4.26 -35.91 -0.44
CA GLU A 257 5.20 -35.47 -1.49
C GLU A 257 4.72 -34.21 -2.23
N GLU A 258 3.40 -34.07 -2.44
CA GLU A 258 2.81 -32.88 -3.03
C GLU A 258 2.93 -31.67 -2.09
N VAL A 259 2.64 -31.86 -0.80
CA VAL A 259 2.82 -30.84 0.25
C VAL A 259 4.29 -30.43 0.33
N LYS A 260 5.20 -31.40 0.40
CA LYS A 260 6.65 -31.16 0.41
C LYS A 260 7.11 -30.34 -0.80
N SER A 261 6.70 -30.76 -2.01
CA SER A 261 7.08 -30.07 -3.24
C SER A 261 6.56 -28.63 -3.28
N TYR A 262 5.31 -28.43 -2.84
CA TYR A 262 4.69 -27.12 -2.81
C TYR A 262 5.32 -26.19 -1.77
N ILE A 263 5.59 -26.68 -0.55
CA ILE A 263 6.27 -25.91 0.50
C ILE A 263 7.70 -25.58 0.07
N ALA A 264 8.43 -26.51 -0.55
CA ALA A 264 9.78 -26.25 -1.06
C ALA A 264 9.81 -25.11 -2.10
N GLU A 265 8.88 -25.12 -3.06
CA GLU A 265 8.75 -24.06 -4.08
C GLU A 265 8.37 -22.71 -3.45
N THR A 266 7.40 -22.72 -2.54
CA THR A 266 6.91 -21.51 -1.86
C THR A 266 7.98 -20.92 -0.95
N SER A 267 8.65 -21.75 -0.14
CA SER A 267 9.76 -21.36 0.74
C SER A 267 10.85 -20.64 -0.05
N LYS A 268 11.24 -21.20 -1.20
CA LYS A 268 12.22 -20.58 -2.10
C LYS A 268 11.72 -19.27 -2.68
N SER A 269 10.48 -19.22 -3.17
CA SER A 269 9.87 -18.02 -3.75
C SER A 269 9.84 -16.85 -2.74
N LEU A 270 9.34 -17.09 -1.53
CA LEU A 270 9.25 -16.08 -0.47
C LEU A 270 10.64 -15.60 -0.03
N SER A 271 11.61 -16.51 0.06
CA SER A 271 13.00 -16.15 0.39
C SER A 271 13.65 -15.29 -0.70
N ASP A 272 13.42 -15.61 -1.98
CA ASP A 272 13.88 -14.79 -3.10
C ASP A 272 13.25 -13.39 -3.11
N MET A 273 11.97 -13.28 -2.73
CA MET A 273 11.32 -11.97 -2.55
C MET A 273 11.92 -11.19 -1.37
N ALA A 274 12.12 -11.84 -0.21
CA ALA A 274 12.78 -11.23 0.94
C ALA A 274 14.17 -10.70 0.59
N PHE A 275 14.98 -11.48 -0.13
CA PHE A 275 16.29 -11.02 -0.59
C PHE A 275 16.22 -9.82 -1.53
N LYS A 276 15.24 -9.76 -2.46
CA LYS A 276 15.05 -8.59 -3.31
C LYS A 276 14.67 -7.36 -2.49
N ILE A 277 13.74 -7.49 -1.55
CA ILE A 277 13.34 -6.40 -0.65
C ILE A 277 14.57 -5.85 0.09
N MET A 278 15.41 -6.75 0.62
CA MET A 278 16.65 -6.40 1.32
C MET A 278 17.68 -5.74 0.41
N ASP A 279 17.90 -6.27 -0.80
CA ASP A 279 18.81 -5.69 -1.79
C ASP A 279 18.35 -4.27 -2.19
N TYR A 280 17.06 -4.06 -2.44
CA TYR A 280 16.51 -2.73 -2.72
C TYR A 280 16.61 -1.78 -1.53
N ALA A 281 16.39 -2.27 -0.30
CA ALA A 281 16.55 -1.47 0.91
C ALA A 281 18.01 -1.02 1.09
N ASN A 282 18.98 -1.91 0.81
CA ASN A 282 20.41 -1.59 0.82
C ASN A 282 20.78 -0.55 -0.26
N ASP A 283 20.17 -0.65 -1.44
CA ASP A 283 20.35 0.31 -2.54
C ASP A 283 19.55 1.62 -2.34
N LYS A 284 18.77 1.72 -1.25
CA LYS A 284 17.84 2.83 -0.95
C LYS A 284 16.78 3.05 -2.03
N ASP A 285 16.41 1.99 -2.74
CA ASP A 285 15.32 1.99 -3.72
C ASP A 285 13.99 1.68 -3.02
N TRP A 286 13.54 2.63 -2.21
CA TRP A 286 12.34 2.47 -1.37
C TRP A 286 11.07 2.25 -2.18
N GLN A 287 11.03 2.71 -3.43
CA GLN A 287 9.91 2.44 -4.31
C GLN A 287 9.81 0.94 -4.63
N ASN A 288 10.93 0.29 -4.95
CA ASN A 288 10.93 -1.15 -5.17
C ASN A 288 10.80 -1.95 -3.87
N VAL A 289 11.31 -1.46 -2.72
CA VAL A 289 11.01 -2.07 -1.41
C VAL A 289 9.49 -2.17 -1.21
N GLY A 290 8.76 -1.06 -1.29
CA GLY A 290 7.31 -1.07 -1.10
C GLY A 290 6.58 -1.95 -2.13
N LYS A 291 6.99 -1.92 -3.40
CA LYS A 291 6.40 -2.75 -4.46
C LYS A 291 6.58 -4.25 -4.22
N TYR A 292 7.79 -4.68 -3.86
CA TYR A 292 8.07 -6.09 -3.62
C TYR A 292 7.48 -6.57 -2.29
N SER A 293 7.35 -5.69 -1.28
CA SER A 293 6.57 -5.97 -0.09
C SER A 293 5.09 -6.24 -0.41
N GLU A 294 4.43 -5.38 -1.22
CA GLU A 294 3.04 -5.62 -1.65
C GLU A 294 2.91 -6.99 -2.35
N ALA A 295 3.79 -7.28 -3.31
CA ALA A 295 3.77 -8.54 -4.05
C ALA A 295 4.01 -9.77 -3.17
N MET A 296 4.83 -9.63 -2.12
CA MET A 296 5.09 -10.70 -1.16
C MET A 296 3.87 -10.97 -0.29
N THR A 297 3.18 -9.94 0.20
CA THR A 297 1.90 -10.09 0.91
C THR A 297 0.88 -10.83 0.04
N ASP A 298 0.70 -10.40 -1.22
CA ASP A 298 -0.25 -11.04 -2.14
C ASP A 298 0.07 -12.54 -2.34
N SER A 299 1.36 -12.85 -2.54
CA SER A 299 1.84 -14.24 -2.69
C SER A 299 1.58 -15.07 -1.43
N ILE A 300 1.77 -14.50 -0.24
CA ILE A 300 1.53 -15.19 1.04
C ILE A 300 0.05 -15.55 1.19
N SER A 301 -0.86 -14.60 0.97
CA SER A 301 -2.31 -14.86 1.06
C SER A 301 -2.77 -15.95 0.09
N GLU A 302 -2.25 -15.96 -1.14
CA GLU A 302 -2.51 -17.03 -2.11
C GLU A 302 -2.02 -18.40 -1.60
N HIS A 303 -0.79 -18.44 -1.07
CA HIS A 303 -0.19 -19.68 -0.62
C HIS A 303 -0.86 -20.26 0.63
N LYS A 304 -1.26 -19.41 1.58
CA LYS A 304 -2.02 -19.76 2.79
C LYS A 304 -3.38 -20.35 2.41
N THR A 305 -4.12 -19.66 1.54
CA THR A 305 -5.43 -20.13 1.06
C THR A 305 -5.32 -21.52 0.45
N LYS A 306 -4.36 -21.74 -0.45
CA LYS A 306 -4.18 -23.02 -1.14
C LYS A 306 -3.81 -24.18 -0.21
N LEU A 307 -3.07 -23.94 0.88
CA LEU A 307 -2.78 -24.97 1.88
C LEU A 307 -4.03 -25.32 2.71
N ASN A 308 -4.83 -24.32 3.07
CA ASN A 308 -6.02 -24.48 3.88
C ASN A 308 -7.21 -25.12 3.12
N GLU A 309 -7.22 -25.03 1.78
CA GLU A 309 -8.19 -25.70 0.90
C GLU A 309 -7.91 -27.20 0.67
N GLY A 310 -6.94 -27.82 1.35
CA GLY A 310 -6.55 -29.21 1.12
C GLY A 310 -7.04 -30.19 2.20
N ILE A 311 -7.41 -31.41 1.82
CA ILE A 311 -7.45 -32.54 2.77
C ILE A 311 -6.12 -33.27 2.69
N MET A 312 -5.48 -33.52 3.82
CA MET A 312 -4.23 -34.28 3.88
C MET A 312 -4.49 -35.79 3.93
N ASP A 313 -3.71 -36.57 3.19
CA ASP A 313 -3.76 -38.04 3.24
C ASP A 313 -3.19 -38.63 4.55
N ASP A 314 -2.40 -37.82 5.26
CA ASP A 314 -1.76 -38.13 6.55
C ASP A 314 -2.07 -37.01 7.56
N GLU A 315 -2.73 -37.38 8.67
CA GLU A 315 -3.09 -36.45 9.75
C GLU A 315 -1.87 -35.78 10.40
N SER A 316 -0.68 -36.39 10.34
CA SER A 316 0.53 -35.79 10.89
C SER A 316 1.01 -34.55 10.11
N LEU A 317 0.50 -34.33 8.90
CA LEU A 317 0.85 -33.16 8.08
C LEU A 317 0.13 -31.89 8.51
N TYR A 318 -1.01 -31.99 9.22
CA TYR A 318 -1.75 -30.79 9.64
C TYR A 318 -0.92 -29.87 10.53
N SER A 319 -0.17 -30.43 11.49
CA SER A 319 0.72 -29.62 12.34
C SER A 319 1.88 -28.99 11.56
N THR A 320 2.41 -29.68 10.54
CA THR A 320 3.49 -29.13 9.69
C THR A 320 2.96 -28.01 8.79
N ILE A 321 1.72 -28.10 8.33
CA ILE A 321 1.05 -27.05 7.54
C ILE A 321 0.70 -25.85 8.40
N GLU A 322 0.28 -26.07 9.65
CA GLU A 322 0.09 -25.02 10.64
C GLU A 322 1.41 -24.26 10.87
N ASN A 323 2.50 -24.98 11.14
CA ASN A 323 3.84 -24.39 11.27
C ASN A 323 4.29 -23.62 10.00
N ALA A 324 3.97 -24.14 8.81
CA ALA A 324 4.27 -23.46 7.54
C ALA A 324 3.46 -22.15 7.39
N THR A 325 2.18 -22.18 7.77
CA THR A 325 1.29 -21.04 7.74
C THR A 325 1.72 -19.97 8.73
N ASP A 326 2.12 -20.36 9.95
CA ASP A 326 2.69 -19.45 10.94
C ASP A 326 3.96 -18.78 10.41
N ALA A 327 4.85 -19.54 9.74
CA ALA A 327 6.02 -18.96 9.11
C ALA A 327 5.67 -17.97 7.98
N TYR A 328 4.61 -18.22 7.20
CA TYR A 328 4.10 -17.28 6.21
C TYR A 328 3.57 -15.99 6.86
N GLU A 329 2.91 -16.06 8.01
CA GLU A 329 2.45 -14.88 8.75
C GLU A 329 3.61 -14.01 9.27
N ILE A 330 4.72 -14.63 9.68
CA ILE A 330 5.93 -13.88 10.06
C ILE A 330 6.54 -13.20 8.82
N TYR A 331 6.56 -13.88 7.67
CA TYR A 331 6.94 -13.26 6.39
C TYR A 331 6.04 -12.08 6.02
N LYS A 332 4.72 -12.20 6.21
CA LYS A 332 3.74 -11.13 5.97
C LYS A 332 4.05 -9.94 6.87
N THR A 333 4.25 -10.18 8.17
CA THR A 333 4.65 -9.15 9.15
C THR A 333 5.90 -8.40 8.71
N ALA A 334 6.93 -9.13 8.25
CA ALA A 334 8.15 -8.52 7.74
C ALA A 334 7.89 -7.66 6.50
N ALA A 335 7.15 -8.19 5.52
CA ALA A 335 6.78 -7.46 4.30
C ALA A 335 6.01 -6.17 4.63
N MET A 336 5.06 -6.20 5.56
CA MET A 336 4.29 -5.02 6.00
C MET A 336 5.16 -3.97 6.68
N ASN A 337 6.10 -4.38 7.52
CA ASN A 337 7.06 -3.48 8.15
C ASN A 337 7.98 -2.81 7.10
N PHE A 338 8.44 -3.56 6.10
CA PHE A 338 9.18 -2.99 4.97
C PHE A 338 8.33 -2.07 4.11
N TRP A 339 7.06 -2.42 3.86
CA TRP A 339 6.13 -1.58 3.15
C TRP A 339 6.01 -0.23 3.84
N TYR A 340 5.64 -0.22 5.13
CA TYR A 340 5.47 1.01 5.89
C TYR A 340 6.79 1.78 5.99
N GLY A 341 7.88 1.10 6.35
CA GLY A 341 9.20 1.73 6.45
C GLY A 341 9.61 2.42 5.15
N SER A 342 9.37 1.79 4.00
CA SER A 342 9.69 2.34 2.69
C SER A 342 8.78 3.51 2.28
N TYR A 343 7.48 3.41 2.57
CA TYR A 343 6.53 4.47 2.26
C TYR A 343 6.69 5.65 3.20
N TYR A 344 7.02 5.48 4.48
CA TYR A 344 7.04 6.59 5.46
C TYR A 344 8.45 7.00 5.89
N TYR A 345 9.48 6.45 5.24
CA TYR A 345 10.88 6.58 5.62
C TYR A 345 11.11 6.32 7.12
N ASP A 346 10.47 5.27 7.63
CA ASP A 346 10.53 4.87 9.04
C ASP A 346 11.59 3.78 9.26
N SER A 347 12.73 4.18 9.83
CA SER A 347 13.85 3.28 10.04
C SER A 347 13.57 2.22 11.09
N THR A 348 12.71 2.52 12.07
CA THR A 348 12.31 1.56 13.10
C THR A 348 11.55 0.41 12.45
N ARG A 349 10.60 0.73 11.57
CA ARG A 349 9.84 -0.27 10.82
C ARG A 349 10.72 -1.09 9.89
N ILE A 350 11.72 -0.49 9.23
CA ILE A 350 12.71 -1.27 8.46
C ILE A 350 13.47 -2.25 9.36
N ILE A 351 13.93 -1.83 10.55
CA ILE A 351 14.64 -2.71 11.50
C ILE A 351 13.73 -3.85 11.96
N GLU A 352 12.49 -3.56 12.31
CA GLU A 352 11.48 -4.57 12.69
C GLU A 352 11.22 -5.55 11.55
N GLY A 353 11.16 -5.07 10.30
CA GLY A 353 11.06 -5.92 9.11
C GLY A 353 12.25 -6.86 8.94
N VAL A 354 13.47 -6.38 9.16
CA VAL A 354 14.69 -7.24 9.11
C VAL A 354 14.63 -8.33 10.16
N MET A 355 14.27 -7.99 11.40
CA MET A 355 14.14 -8.95 12.50
C MET A 355 13.07 -10.01 12.17
N ALA A 356 11.92 -9.56 11.68
CA ALA A 356 10.85 -10.48 11.29
C ALA A 356 11.24 -11.39 10.11
N PHE A 357 12.02 -10.93 9.12
CA PHE A 357 12.53 -11.84 8.08
C PHE A 357 13.49 -12.90 8.62
N GLN A 358 14.32 -12.57 9.62
CA GLN A 358 15.18 -13.56 10.27
C GLN A 358 14.33 -14.63 10.97
N ASP A 359 13.32 -14.21 11.73
CA ASP A 359 12.41 -15.12 12.41
C ASP A 359 11.61 -15.98 11.41
N ALA A 360 11.18 -15.40 10.28
CA ALA A 360 10.44 -16.10 9.24
C ALA A 360 11.29 -17.17 8.53
N VAL A 361 12.54 -16.86 8.18
CA VAL A 361 13.45 -17.85 7.59
C VAL A 361 13.75 -18.97 8.58
N ALA A 362 13.99 -18.64 9.85
CA ALA A 362 14.24 -19.65 10.88
C ALA A 362 13.02 -20.58 11.08
N ALA A 363 11.81 -20.02 11.14
CA ALA A 363 10.57 -20.79 11.23
C ALA A 363 10.36 -21.69 10.00
N MET A 364 10.59 -21.15 8.80
CA MET A 364 10.48 -21.91 7.56
C MET A 364 11.54 -23.01 7.44
N ASN A 365 12.76 -22.77 7.92
CA ASN A 365 13.82 -23.76 7.95
C ASN A 365 13.46 -24.95 8.86
N ALA A 366 12.77 -24.72 9.98
CA ALA A 366 12.25 -25.80 10.83
C ALA A 366 11.21 -26.65 10.09
N VAL A 367 10.28 -26.02 9.35
CA VAL A 367 9.30 -26.72 8.49
C VAL A 367 10.00 -27.53 7.39
N ASN A 368 11.02 -26.95 6.75
CA ASN A 368 11.82 -27.63 5.74
C ASN A 368 12.52 -28.88 6.31
N GLU A 369 13.03 -28.80 7.55
CA GLU A 369 13.63 -29.96 8.24
C GLU A 369 12.60 -31.06 8.52
N GLU A 370 11.39 -30.71 8.99
CA GLU A 370 10.29 -31.67 9.22
C GLU A 370 9.89 -32.42 7.93
N LEU A 371 9.93 -31.74 6.79
CA LEU A 371 9.60 -32.29 5.47
C LEU A 371 10.80 -32.92 4.74
N GLU A 372 11.99 -32.90 5.35
CA GLU A 372 13.25 -33.39 4.76
C GLU A 372 13.57 -32.68 3.41
N ILE A 373 13.36 -31.36 3.34
CA ILE A 373 13.71 -30.51 2.19
C ILE A 373 15.18 -30.09 2.32
N GLU A 374 16.01 -30.40 1.31
CA GLU A 374 17.47 -30.20 1.37
C GLU A 374 17.92 -28.74 1.15
N ASP A 375 17.12 -27.92 0.45
CA ASP A 375 17.43 -26.53 0.13
C ASP A 375 17.06 -25.59 1.29
N ILE A 376 17.93 -25.51 2.31
CA ILE A 376 17.81 -24.58 3.43
C ILE A 376 18.36 -23.21 3.02
N VAL A 377 17.62 -22.15 3.32
CA VAL A 377 17.98 -20.78 2.95
C VAL A 377 19.02 -20.24 3.93
N ASP A 378 20.12 -19.71 3.41
CA ASP A 378 21.22 -19.15 4.20
C ASP A 378 20.80 -17.83 4.88
N GLU A 379 20.56 -17.91 6.18
CA GLU A 379 20.20 -16.79 7.05
C GLU A 379 21.26 -15.68 7.07
N GLU A 380 22.56 -16.01 6.84
CA GLU A 380 23.67 -15.05 6.97
C GLU A 380 23.53 -13.82 6.05
N ARG A 381 22.84 -13.98 4.91
CA ARG A 381 22.61 -12.88 3.95
C ARG A 381 21.69 -11.79 4.51
N LEU A 382 20.80 -12.12 5.45
CA LEU A 382 19.84 -11.18 6.04
C LEU A 382 20.41 -10.32 7.18
N PHE A 383 21.62 -10.61 7.69
CA PHE A 383 22.22 -9.91 8.85
C PHE A 383 22.93 -8.58 8.53
N SER A 384 22.83 -8.08 7.30
CA SER A 384 23.67 -6.97 6.81
C SER A 384 22.91 -5.69 6.49
N ILE A 385 22.03 -5.21 7.38
CA ILE A 385 21.49 -3.84 7.26
C ILE A 385 22.06 -2.95 8.37
N PRO A 386 23.07 -2.11 8.09
CA PRO A 386 23.31 -0.94 8.91
C PRO A 386 22.09 -0.03 8.75
N VAL A 387 21.45 0.38 9.86
CA VAL A 387 20.31 1.31 9.88
C VAL A 387 20.57 2.44 8.86
N PRO A 388 19.91 2.41 7.69
CA PRO A 388 20.32 3.29 6.63
C PRO A 388 19.75 4.67 6.94
N GLU A 389 20.56 5.70 6.72
CA GLU A 389 20.04 7.03 6.42
C GLU A 389 19.04 6.86 5.27
N MET A 390 17.74 6.90 5.59
CA MET A 390 16.68 6.46 4.67
C MET A 390 16.49 7.44 3.52
N LEU A 391 16.69 8.73 3.76
CA LEU A 391 16.70 9.69 2.67
C LEU A 391 17.88 9.41 1.73
N PRO A 392 17.70 9.64 0.41
CA PRO A 392 18.83 9.61 -0.51
C PRO A 392 19.90 10.58 -0.02
N LYS A 393 21.17 10.32 -0.36
CA LYS A 393 22.25 11.24 -0.02
C LYS A 393 21.93 12.62 -0.60
N SER A 394 21.57 13.53 0.28
CA SER A 394 21.02 14.83 -0.10
C SER A 394 21.95 15.95 0.31
N TYR A 395 21.88 17.02 -0.45
CA TYR A 395 22.44 18.30 -0.05
C TYR A 395 21.58 18.87 1.08
N LYS A 396 22.22 19.49 2.07
CA LYS A 396 21.48 20.24 3.09
C LYS A 396 20.97 21.55 2.50
N LEU A 397 19.97 22.15 3.14
CA LEU A 397 19.54 23.50 2.79
C LEU A 397 20.74 24.44 2.74
N THR A 398 20.71 25.38 1.80
CA THR A 398 21.79 26.32 1.44
C THR A 398 23.03 25.71 0.75
N GLU A 399 23.16 24.39 0.67
CA GLU A 399 24.23 23.76 -0.12
C GLU A 399 23.94 23.86 -1.63
N SER A 400 24.99 24.15 -2.40
CA SER A 400 24.89 24.34 -3.85
C SER A 400 25.31 23.09 -4.61
N TYR A 401 24.45 22.63 -5.52
CA TYR A 401 24.81 21.67 -6.56
C TYR A 401 25.29 22.41 -7.81
N VAL A 402 26.50 22.11 -8.27
CA VAL A 402 27.09 22.73 -9.47
C VAL A 402 27.11 21.74 -10.63
N TYR A 403 26.53 22.14 -11.75
CA TYR A 403 26.50 21.36 -12.98
C TYR A 403 26.86 22.24 -14.18
N ARG A 404 26.91 21.64 -15.37
CA ARG A 404 27.10 22.41 -16.61
C ARG A 404 25.90 22.33 -17.52
N ASP A 405 25.74 23.36 -18.31
CA ASP A 405 24.79 23.36 -19.41
C ASP A 405 25.11 22.27 -20.45
N SER A 406 24.19 22.07 -21.39
CA SER A 406 24.31 21.02 -22.41
C SER A 406 25.53 21.17 -23.33
N SER A 407 26.08 22.38 -23.48
CA SER A 407 27.33 22.58 -24.22
C SER A 407 28.59 22.30 -23.39
N GLY A 408 28.46 22.10 -22.08
CA GLY A 408 29.56 21.83 -21.16
C GLY A 408 30.47 23.04 -20.94
N THR A 409 30.03 24.24 -21.32
CA THR A 409 30.85 25.47 -21.31
C THR A 409 30.49 26.42 -20.19
N ASN A 410 29.26 26.35 -19.67
CA ASN A 410 28.79 27.21 -18.58
C ASN A 410 28.61 26.40 -17.30
N ASP A 411 29.17 26.90 -16.19
CA ASP A 411 28.93 26.34 -14.85
C ASP A 411 27.68 27.03 -14.25
N ILE A 412 26.71 26.24 -13.78
CA ILE A 412 25.44 26.67 -13.19
C ILE A 412 25.32 26.06 -11.80
N SER A 413 24.87 26.81 -10.81
CA SER A 413 24.54 26.28 -9.48
C SER A 413 23.04 26.34 -9.21
N ILE A 414 22.52 25.32 -8.53
CA ILE A 414 21.18 25.29 -7.94
C ILE A 414 21.36 25.13 -6.43
N LYS A 415 20.54 25.86 -5.68
CA LYS A 415 20.50 25.82 -4.22
C LYS A 415 19.05 25.91 -3.76
N ILE A 416 18.69 25.12 -2.76
CA ILE A 416 17.44 25.26 -2.03
C ILE A 416 17.74 26.08 -0.78
N GLU A 417 17.17 27.27 -0.68
CA GLU A 417 17.53 28.25 0.36
C GLU A 417 16.76 28.02 1.65
N ASP A 418 15.44 27.87 1.54
CA ASP A 418 14.52 27.82 2.66
C ASP A 418 13.20 27.19 2.22
N PHE A 419 12.35 26.84 3.18
CA PHE A 419 10.99 26.38 2.95
C PHE A 419 10.02 26.99 3.95
N LYS A 420 8.73 26.98 3.62
CA LYS A 420 7.66 27.30 4.57
C LYS A 420 6.36 26.65 4.20
N THR A 421 5.49 26.49 5.19
CA THR A 421 4.18 25.88 5.02
C THR A 421 3.08 26.89 5.28
N VAL A 422 2.06 26.94 4.42
CA VAL A 422 0.95 27.90 4.49
C VAL A 422 -0.37 27.26 4.05
N PHE A 423 -1.49 27.66 4.67
CA PHE A 423 -2.82 27.18 4.26
C PHE A 423 -3.48 28.04 3.18
N SER A 424 -2.93 29.23 2.93
CA SER A 424 -3.44 30.16 1.93
C SER A 424 -2.39 31.18 1.51
N TYR A 425 -2.56 31.75 0.32
CA TYR A 425 -1.72 32.82 -0.20
C TYR A 425 -2.52 33.80 -1.07
N TYR A 426 -1.99 35.01 -1.25
CA TYR A 426 -2.52 35.98 -2.22
C TYR A 426 -1.61 36.03 -3.43
N THR A 427 -2.20 36.11 -4.63
CA THR A 427 -1.47 36.46 -5.84
C THR A 427 -1.55 37.97 -6.09
N LYS A 428 -0.57 38.49 -6.82
CA LYS A 428 -0.59 39.87 -7.30
C LYS A 428 -0.18 39.90 -8.77
N SER A 429 -1.11 40.38 -9.59
CA SER A 429 -0.84 40.70 -10.99
C SER A 429 -0.18 42.08 -11.09
N ILE A 430 0.42 42.37 -12.24
CA ILE A 430 0.98 43.70 -12.57
C ILE A 430 -0.11 44.79 -12.47
N THR A 431 -1.40 44.44 -12.61
CA THR A 431 -2.49 45.41 -12.70
C THR A 431 -3.46 45.43 -11.52
N GLU A 432 -3.62 44.34 -10.75
CA GLU A 432 -4.57 44.24 -9.63
C GLU A 432 -4.09 43.26 -8.54
N ASP A 433 -4.58 43.45 -7.31
CA ASP A 433 -4.40 42.46 -6.23
C ASP A 433 -5.29 41.24 -6.56
N GLY A 434 -4.70 40.04 -6.57
CA GLY A 434 -5.36 38.80 -6.93
C GLY A 434 -6.16 38.18 -5.77
N PRO A 435 -6.98 37.16 -6.07
CA PRO A 435 -7.80 36.49 -5.05
C PRO A 435 -6.94 35.75 -4.02
N LEU A 436 -7.51 35.59 -2.82
CA LEU A 436 -6.99 34.64 -1.82
C LEU A 436 -7.18 33.22 -2.35
N VAL A 437 -6.09 32.48 -2.47
CA VAL A 437 -6.09 31.05 -2.78
C VAL A 437 -5.96 30.28 -1.47
N LYS A 438 -6.87 29.35 -1.21
CA LYS A 438 -6.83 28.43 -0.06
C LYS A 438 -6.52 27.03 -0.57
N ALA A 439 -5.77 26.27 0.22
CA ALA A 439 -5.62 24.84 -0.04
C ALA A 439 -6.97 24.14 0.13
N ASP A 440 -7.15 23.03 -0.56
CA ASP A 440 -8.33 22.18 -0.36
C ASP A 440 -8.40 21.66 1.09
N TYR A 441 -9.57 21.14 1.48
CA TYR A 441 -9.75 20.54 2.79
C TYR A 441 -8.74 19.39 3.00
N GLY A 442 -8.13 19.31 4.19
CA GLY A 442 -7.10 18.33 4.50
C GLY A 442 -5.76 18.56 3.80
N LYS A 443 -5.54 19.71 3.16
CA LYS A 443 -4.30 20.05 2.47
C LYS A 443 -3.70 21.37 2.95
N LYS A 444 -2.42 21.57 2.62
CA LYS A 444 -1.67 22.81 2.80
C LYS A 444 -0.70 23.02 1.64
N PHE A 445 -0.16 24.22 1.50
CA PHE A 445 0.89 24.52 0.53
C PHE A 445 2.26 24.47 1.17
N PHE A 446 3.16 23.71 0.55
CA PHE A 446 4.58 23.68 0.87
C PHE A 446 5.35 24.54 -0.15
N VAL A 447 6.00 25.58 0.34
CA VAL A 447 6.68 26.60 -0.48
C VAL A 447 8.19 26.42 -0.33
N VAL A 448 8.89 26.24 -1.44
CA VAL A 448 10.34 26.02 -1.49
C VAL A 448 11.01 27.17 -2.22
N THR A 449 11.99 27.80 -1.59
CA THR A 449 12.79 28.87 -2.20
C THR A 449 13.98 28.27 -2.93
N VAL A 450 14.07 28.52 -4.24
CA VAL A 450 15.13 28.03 -5.13
C VAL A 450 15.94 29.21 -5.63
N ASP A 451 17.26 29.12 -5.48
CA ASP A 451 18.22 30.04 -6.07
C ASP A 451 19.03 29.33 -7.17
N ILE A 452 19.03 29.92 -8.37
CA ILE A 452 19.81 29.44 -9.51
C ILE A 452 20.77 30.53 -9.96
N THR A 453 22.06 30.21 -10.00
CA THR A 453 23.12 31.15 -10.37
C THR A 453 23.89 30.69 -11.60
N HIS A 454 24.11 31.60 -12.56
CA HIS A 454 25.09 31.40 -13.62
C HIS A 454 26.48 31.76 -13.12
N MET A 455 27.29 30.76 -12.77
CA MET A 455 28.63 30.99 -12.18
C MET A 455 29.63 31.56 -13.19
N GLY A 456 29.48 31.19 -14.48
CA GLY A 456 30.20 31.76 -15.61
C GLY A 456 30.59 30.72 -16.65
N TYR A 457 31.23 31.19 -17.73
CA TYR A 457 31.68 30.35 -18.85
C TYR A 457 33.18 30.07 -18.83
N ARG A 458 33.56 28.92 -19.38
CA ARG A 458 34.94 28.52 -19.69
C ARG A 458 35.19 28.66 -21.20
N GLY A 459 36.35 29.20 -21.58
CA GLY A 459 36.86 29.09 -22.96
C GLY A 459 35.98 29.65 -24.08
N GLY A 460 35.18 30.69 -23.82
CA GLY A 460 34.34 31.35 -24.84
C GLY A 460 32.89 30.86 -24.94
N GLY A 461 32.35 30.26 -23.87
CA GLY A 461 30.91 29.95 -23.76
C GLY A 461 30.01 31.19 -23.86
N THR A 462 28.71 30.97 -24.01
CA THR A 462 27.70 32.03 -24.15
C THR A 462 27.61 32.89 -22.89
N ASP A 463 27.33 34.19 -23.05
CA ASP A 463 27.15 35.09 -21.91
C ASP A 463 25.89 34.79 -21.08
N ASN A 464 24.97 33.99 -21.64
CA ASN A 464 23.69 33.64 -21.04
C ASN A 464 23.54 32.12 -20.94
N VAL A 465 22.88 31.69 -19.86
CA VAL A 465 22.36 30.33 -19.67
C VAL A 465 20.85 30.39 -19.49
N ARG A 466 20.16 29.26 -19.69
CA ARG A 466 18.73 29.12 -19.40
C ARG A 466 18.59 28.24 -18.16
N THR A 467 17.78 28.67 -17.19
CA THR A 467 17.49 27.85 -16.02
C THR A 467 16.69 26.59 -16.43
N PRO A 468 16.68 25.54 -15.60
CA PRO A 468 15.86 24.35 -15.87
C PRO A 468 14.36 24.65 -16.05
N SER A 469 13.66 23.71 -16.66
CA SER A 469 12.19 23.72 -16.67
C SER A 469 11.66 23.50 -15.26
N LYS A 470 10.55 24.14 -14.90
CA LYS A 470 9.88 23.90 -13.61
C LYS A 470 9.52 22.41 -13.41
N SER A 471 9.22 21.71 -14.50
CA SER A 471 8.85 20.28 -14.50
C SER A 471 9.97 19.32 -14.06
N VAL A 472 11.21 19.78 -13.92
CA VAL A 472 12.31 18.92 -13.44
C VAL A 472 12.36 18.83 -11.92
N PHE A 473 11.69 19.74 -11.22
CA PHE A 473 11.61 19.78 -9.77
C PHE A 473 10.46 18.90 -9.31
N LYS A 474 10.75 17.96 -8.41
CA LYS A 474 9.77 17.05 -7.83
C LYS A 474 9.95 17.02 -6.32
N LEU A 475 8.87 17.30 -5.60
CA LEU A 475 8.87 17.10 -4.15
C LEU A 475 8.50 15.64 -3.89
N ASN A 476 9.36 14.94 -3.14
CA ASN A 476 9.13 13.57 -2.73
C ASN A 476 8.85 13.58 -1.23
N TRP A 477 7.73 12.98 -0.84
CA TRP A 477 7.39 12.75 0.55
C TRP A 477 6.56 11.49 0.62
N ASN A 478 6.92 10.62 1.56
CA ASN A 478 6.32 9.31 1.73
C ASN A 478 6.16 8.47 0.45
N ASN A 479 7.22 8.38 -0.37
CA ASN A 479 7.23 7.68 -1.67
C ASN A 479 6.17 8.18 -2.68
N GLN A 480 5.53 9.32 -2.39
CA GLN A 480 4.66 10.04 -3.31
C GLN A 480 5.41 11.19 -3.96
N ILE A 481 5.10 11.43 -5.23
CA ILE A 481 5.66 12.52 -6.00
C ILE A 481 4.63 13.64 -6.09
N TYR A 482 4.94 14.77 -5.47
CA TYR A 482 4.16 15.98 -5.57
C TYR A 482 4.68 16.82 -6.73
N THR A 483 3.75 17.20 -7.61
CA THR A 483 4.04 18.05 -8.77
C THR A 483 3.84 19.51 -8.41
N ASP A 484 4.50 20.38 -9.17
CA ASP A 484 4.43 21.81 -8.93
C ASP A 484 3.00 22.35 -9.12
N SER A 485 2.58 23.23 -8.21
CA SER A 485 1.32 23.97 -8.27
C SER A 485 1.56 25.49 -8.25
N THR A 486 2.79 25.96 -8.47
CA THR A 486 3.09 27.40 -8.39
C THR A 486 2.32 28.19 -9.45
N PRO A 487 1.60 29.27 -9.06
CA PRO A 487 0.93 30.16 -10.00
C PRO A 487 1.92 30.94 -10.88
N SER A 488 1.41 31.59 -11.93
CA SER A 488 2.20 32.51 -12.77
C SER A 488 2.45 33.87 -12.14
N ASP A 489 1.56 34.30 -11.23
CA ASP A 489 1.55 35.65 -10.65
C ASP A 489 2.36 35.72 -9.35
N TYR A 490 2.88 36.91 -9.05
CA TYR A 490 3.67 37.15 -7.83
C TYR A 490 2.92 36.70 -6.58
N ILE A 491 3.61 36.00 -5.67
CA ILE A 491 3.00 35.49 -4.44
C ILE A 491 3.36 36.43 -3.29
N VAL A 492 2.35 37.12 -2.76
CA VAL A 492 2.51 38.17 -1.74
C VAL A 492 3.19 37.59 -0.50
N ASN A 493 4.25 38.24 -0.03
CA ASN A 493 5.08 37.82 1.11
C ASN A 493 5.77 36.45 0.94
N MET A 494 5.85 35.92 -0.28
CA MET A 494 6.55 34.66 -0.56
C MET A 494 7.61 34.82 -1.64
N GLY A 495 7.36 35.64 -2.66
CA GLY A 495 8.37 35.96 -3.67
C GLY A 495 7.89 35.74 -5.09
N ILE A 496 8.86 35.67 -6.00
CA ILE A 496 8.61 35.52 -7.44
C ILE A 496 8.42 34.04 -7.75
N PRO A 497 7.29 33.61 -8.34
CA PRO A 497 7.12 32.24 -8.81
C PRO A 497 8.25 31.78 -9.71
N TYR A 498 8.69 30.54 -9.54
CA TYR A 498 9.66 29.93 -10.42
C TYR A 498 9.11 29.90 -11.85
N SER A 499 9.90 30.48 -12.76
CA SER A 499 9.71 30.36 -14.19
C SER A 499 11.06 30.20 -14.85
N THR A 500 11.10 29.55 -16.01
CA THR A 500 12.34 29.41 -16.74
C THR A 500 12.85 30.78 -17.20
N LYS A 501 14.05 31.16 -16.76
CA LYS A 501 14.65 32.47 -17.02
C LYS A 501 15.99 32.31 -17.75
N SER A 502 16.37 33.31 -18.54
CA SER A 502 17.73 33.41 -19.05
C SER A 502 18.57 34.28 -18.11
N LEU A 503 19.72 33.76 -17.69
CA LEU A 503 20.62 34.42 -16.73
C LEU A 503 21.92 34.80 -17.40
N GLY A 504 22.30 36.08 -17.27
CA GLY A 504 23.62 36.57 -17.65
C GLY A 504 24.71 36.08 -16.70
N ARG A 505 25.98 36.31 -17.06
CA ARG A 505 27.12 35.92 -16.22
C ARG A 505 27.03 36.52 -14.82
N ARG A 506 27.14 35.67 -13.79
CA ARG A 506 27.01 36.01 -12.35
C ARG A 506 25.63 36.52 -11.94
N GLU A 507 24.64 36.44 -12.83
CA GLU A 507 23.25 36.67 -12.45
C GLU A 507 22.74 35.45 -11.67
N HIS A 508 21.94 35.72 -10.65
CA HIS A 508 21.21 34.72 -9.89
C HIS A 508 19.71 35.01 -9.97
N PHE A 509 18.91 33.99 -9.74
CA PHE A 509 17.46 34.06 -9.77
C PHE A 509 16.89 33.27 -8.60
N GLU A 510 16.55 34.02 -7.55
CA GLU A 510 15.79 33.54 -6.41
C GLU A 510 14.30 33.55 -6.75
N SER A 511 13.64 32.43 -6.49
CA SER A 511 12.23 32.22 -6.84
C SER A 511 11.60 31.13 -5.97
N VAL A 512 10.28 31.00 -6.02
CA VAL A 512 9.55 30.04 -5.21
C VAL A 512 8.87 28.96 -6.05
N LEU A 513 8.98 27.72 -5.60
CA LEU A 513 8.13 26.60 -6.00
C LEU A 513 7.06 26.38 -4.94
N LEU A 514 5.87 26.00 -5.37
CA LEU A 514 4.74 25.73 -4.47
C LEU A 514 4.22 24.34 -4.82
N PHE A 515 3.99 23.53 -3.80
CA PHE A 515 3.44 22.19 -3.89
C PHE A 515 2.20 22.14 -2.99
N GLU A 516 1.13 21.51 -3.44
CA GLU A 516 0.00 21.21 -2.57
C GLU A 516 0.21 19.82 -1.96
N VAL A 517 0.23 19.74 -0.63
CA VAL A 517 0.56 18.53 0.14
C VAL A 517 -0.52 18.29 1.21
N PRO A 518 -0.67 17.06 1.73
CA PRO A 518 -1.59 16.76 2.82
C PRO A 518 -1.28 17.57 4.09
N GLU A 519 -2.28 17.79 4.92
CA GLU A 519 -2.16 18.58 6.16
C GLU A 519 -1.13 17.97 7.13
N GLU A 520 -1.04 16.64 7.16
CA GLU A 520 -0.09 15.84 7.93
C GLU A 520 1.32 15.78 7.33
N PHE A 521 1.61 16.52 6.24
CA PHE A 521 2.96 16.56 5.66
C PHE A 521 4.00 17.00 6.69
N TYR A 522 5.09 16.22 6.81
CA TYR A 522 6.24 16.49 7.69
C TYR A 522 7.50 16.71 6.84
N GLU A 523 8.03 17.92 6.87
CA GLU A 523 9.19 18.35 6.08
C GLU A 523 10.46 17.50 6.31
N GLU A 524 10.68 17.02 7.53
CA GLU A 524 11.85 16.22 7.93
C GLU A 524 11.94 14.89 7.17
N ARG A 525 10.82 14.43 6.61
CA ARG A 525 10.71 13.19 5.81
C ARG A 525 10.62 13.47 4.30
N ALA A 526 10.77 14.71 3.89
CA ALA A 526 10.66 15.14 2.51
C ALA A 526 12.02 15.51 1.90
N TYR A 527 12.12 15.38 0.59
CA TYR A 527 13.24 15.92 -0.18
C TYR A 527 12.77 16.39 -1.55
N ILE A 528 13.47 17.38 -2.11
CA ILE A 528 13.23 17.83 -3.49
C ILE A 528 14.28 17.24 -4.42
N GLU A 529 13.83 16.51 -5.44
CA GLU A 529 14.66 15.98 -6.53
C GLU A 529 14.66 16.98 -7.69
N VAL A 530 15.83 17.23 -8.29
CA VAL A 530 15.97 18.03 -9.50
C VAL A 530 16.55 17.15 -10.61
N ASN A 531 15.73 16.70 -11.56
CA ASN A 531 16.19 15.82 -12.63
C ASN A 531 16.89 16.60 -13.77
N LEU A 532 18.22 16.62 -13.75
CA LEU A 532 19.05 17.32 -14.74
C LEU A 532 19.48 16.43 -15.92
N GLY A 533 19.06 15.16 -15.93
CA GLY A 533 19.33 14.22 -17.02
C GLY A 533 20.73 13.58 -17.00
N GLY A 534 20.97 12.68 -17.96
CA GLY A 534 22.01 11.63 -17.95
C GLY A 534 23.38 11.96 -17.35
N THR A 535 24.02 13.08 -17.70
CA THR A 535 25.39 13.41 -17.22
C THR A 535 25.43 14.03 -15.82
N TRP A 536 24.36 14.70 -15.41
CA TRP A 536 24.31 15.47 -14.15
C TRP A 536 23.39 14.82 -13.11
N GLY A 537 22.69 13.75 -13.50
CA GLY A 537 21.89 12.94 -12.60
C GLY A 537 20.73 13.73 -11.98
N LYS A 538 20.44 13.38 -10.73
CA LYS A 538 19.27 13.82 -9.97
C LYS A 538 19.69 14.25 -8.57
N PRO A 539 20.33 15.43 -8.41
CA PRO A 539 20.62 15.95 -7.08
C PRO A 539 19.33 16.12 -6.25
N THR A 540 19.44 15.81 -4.95
CA THR A 540 18.35 15.93 -3.98
C THR A 540 18.75 16.87 -2.84
N TRP A 541 17.76 17.57 -2.26
CA TRP A 541 17.93 18.34 -1.03
C TRP A 541 16.90 17.89 -0.01
N ASP A 542 17.33 17.61 1.22
CA ASP A 542 16.45 17.34 2.35
C ASP A 542 16.08 18.64 3.09
N PHE A 543 14.94 18.63 3.78
CA PHE A 543 14.44 19.78 4.54
C PHE A 543 14.70 19.65 6.05
N GLU A 544 15.60 18.74 6.45
CA GLU A 544 15.99 18.59 7.85
C GLU A 544 16.77 19.84 8.29
N MET A 545 16.16 20.65 9.15
CA MET A 545 16.86 21.79 9.72
C MET A 545 17.91 21.28 10.72
N LEU A 546 19.19 21.56 10.44
CA LEU A 546 20.24 21.38 11.44
C LEU A 546 19.85 22.20 12.68
N GLY A 547 19.66 21.50 13.80
CA GLY A 547 19.14 22.06 15.04
C GLY A 547 19.74 23.44 15.36
N SER A 548 18.84 24.42 15.53
CA SER A 548 19.12 25.76 16.02
C SER A 548 19.63 25.76 17.46
#